data_AF-A0A2P8IDL2-F1
#
_entry.id   AF-A0A2P8IDL2-F1
#
_cell.length_a   1.000
_cell.length_b   1.000
_cell.length_c   1.000
_cell.angle_alpha   90.00
_cell.angle_beta   90.00
_cell.angle_gamma   90.00
#
_symmetry.space_group_name_H-M   'P 1'
#
loop_
_entity.id
_entity.type
_entity.pdbx_description
1 polymer ?
#
loop_
_entity_poly.entity_id
_entity_poly.type
_entity_poly.pdbx_seq_one_letter_code
_entity_poly.pdbx_strand_id
1 'polypeptide(L)'
;MGLFRRIFGSGAPEGFTGGLEADEHVLASAAVGSEWLVATTYGLWLPGPRRVGWHLISKATWTGNALAVVEAVEDGTAGEAVVLRDLAPQRFPLESPGKVPEVVHERVTGSIKSREHNATVGAWFVQRKVAGRDGVLLQVRPDPGVDVERVREVAASVAAKIAKLRG
;
A
#
# COMPACT_ATOMS: atom_id res chain seq x y z
N MET A 1 -27.78 15.23 8.46
CA MET A 1 -27.24 16.54 8.03
C MET A 1 -25.89 16.29 7.38
N GLY A 2 -25.81 16.38 6.05
CA GLY A 2 -24.57 16.10 5.30
C GLY A 2 -24.82 15.98 3.81
N LEU A 3 -25.56 16.93 3.26
CA LEU A 3 -25.70 17.14 1.81
C LEU A 3 -24.79 18.32 1.45
N PHE A 4 -24.23 18.30 0.23
CA PHE A 4 -23.34 19.30 -0.40
C PHE A 4 -21.85 19.14 0.00
N ARG A 5 -20.88 18.95 -0.91
CA ARG A 5 -20.72 19.56 -2.24
C ARG A 5 -19.81 18.70 -3.13
N ARG A 6 -20.39 18.05 -4.15
CA ARG A 6 -19.68 17.44 -5.28
C ARG A 6 -19.94 18.35 -6.47
N ILE A 7 -19.04 19.30 -6.72
CA ILE A 7 -19.13 20.23 -7.85
C ILE A 7 -17.71 20.37 -8.42
N PHE A 8 -17.49 19.75 -9.58
CA PHE A 8 -16.40 19.93 -10.53
C PHE A 8 -14.97 20.08 -9.95
N GLY A 9 -14.38 18.94 -9.67
CA GLY A 9 -12.96 18.74 -9.37
C GLY A 9 -12.77 17.31 -8.91
N SER A 10 -11.64 16.68 -9.21
CA SER A 10 -11.32 15.33 -8.77
C SER A 10 -11.21 15.17 -7.23
N GLY A 11 -11.42 16.26 -6.48
CA GLY A 11 -11.16 16.37 -5.05
C GLY A 11 -9.67 16.60 -4.74
N ALA A 12 -8.81 16.67 -5.76
CA ALA A 12 -7.40 16.92 -5.59
C ALA A 12 -7.11 18.37 -5.16
N PRO A 13 -6.09 18.59 -4.33
CA PRO A 13 -5.68 19.93 -3.95
C PRO A 13 -5.13 20.72 -5.15
N GLU A 14 -5.22 22.04 -5.09
CA GLU A 14 -4.66 22.92 -6.12
C GLU A 14 -3.14 22.71 -6.25
N GLY A 15 -2.64 22.66 -7.48
CA GLY A 15 -1.24 22.36 -7.76
C GLY A 15 -0.86 20.88 -7.71
N PHE A 16 -1.81 19.97 -7.42
CA PHE A 16 -1.57 18.54 -7.62
C PHE A 16 -1.50 18.19 -9.11
N THR A 17 -0.45 17.47 -9.49
CA THR A 17 -0.11 17.17 -10.89
C THR A 17 -0.26 15.68 -11.26
N GLY A 18 -0.72 14.84 -10.33
CA GLY A 18 -0.94 13.41 -10.60
C GLY A 18 -2.21 13.16 -11.41
N GLY A 19 -2.14 12.20 -12.34
CA GLY A 19 -3.29 11.76 -13.14
C GLY A 19 -4.13 10.73 -12.38
N LEU A 20 -5.26 11.17 -11.82
CA LEU A 20 -6.21 10.27 -11.16
C LEU A 20 -7.00 9.47 -12.21
N GLU A 21 -7.18 8.17 -11.95
CA GLU A 21 -8.09 7.35 -12.76
C GLU A 21 -9.55 7.80 -12.58
N ALA A 22 -10.42 7.45 -13.53
CA ALA A 22 -11.82 7.87 -13.52
C ALA A 22 -12.57 7.47 -12.23
N ASP A 23 -12.27 6.28 -11.70
CA ASP A 23 -12.85 5.74 -10.46
C ASP A 23 -11.96 5.99 -9.22
N GLU A 24 -10.87 6.73 -9.39
CA GLU A 24 -10.02 7.14 -8.29
C GLU A 24 -10.55 8.41 -7.64
N HIS A 25 -10.76 8.37 -6.33
CA HIS A 25 -11.30 9.50 -5.57
C HIS A 25 -10.36 9.90 -4.45
N VAL A 26 -10.15 11.21 -4.29
CA VAL A 26 -9.37 11.77 -3.18
C VAL A 26 -10.16 11.65 -1.89
N LEU A 27 -9.48 11.17 -0.85
CA LEU A 27 -10.04 10.96 0.49
C LEU A 27 -9.48 11.98 1.49
N ALA A 28 -8.18 12.27 1.37
CA ALA A 28 -7.49 13.28 2.16
C ALA A 28 -6.22 13.74 1.43
N SER A 29 -5.77 14.96 1.72
CA SER A 29 -4.50 15.49 1.24
C SER A 29 -3.81 16.32 2.31
N ALA A 30 -2.48 16.38 2.25
CA ALA A 30 -1.66 17.21 3.12
C ALA A 30 -0.45 17.72 2.34
N ALA A 31 -0.07 18.97 2.60
CA ALA A 31 1.09 19.58 1.95
C ALA A 31 2.39 19.00 2.54
N VAL A 32 3.37 18.77 1.67
CA VAL A 32 4.77 18.44 1.99
C VAL A 32 5.64 19.46 1.28
N GLY A 33 6.02 20.54 1.97
CA GLY A 33 6.67 21.68 1.33
C GLY A 33 5.79 22.28 0.23
N SER A 34 6.29 22.34 -1.00
CA SER A 34 5.53 22.81 -2.17
C SER A 34 4.75 21.72 -2.90
N GLU A 35 4.80 20.48 -2.42
CA GLU A 35 4.15 19.32 -3.02
C GLU A 35 3.05 18.75 -2.12
N TRP A 36 2.45 17.63 -2.56
CA TRP A 36 1.29 17.04 -1.91
C TRP A 36 1.48 15.55 -1.62
N LEU A 37 1.03 15.13 -0.43
CA LEU A 37 0.54 13.77 -0.23
C LEU A 37 -0.96 13.75 -0.51
N VAL A 38 -1.40 12.79 -1.34
CA VAL A 38 -2.82 12.63 -1.66
C VAL A 38 -3.23 11.17 -1.46
N ALA A 39 -4.03 10.91 -0.44
CA ALA A 39 -4.59 9.59 -0.18
C ALA A 39 -5.89 9.41 -0.98
N THR A 40 -5.97 8.34 -1.76
CA THR A 40 -7.10 8.07 -2.66
C THR A 40 -7.72 6.70 -2.40
N THR A 41 -8.78 6.38 -3.14
CA THR A 41 -9.35 5.02 -3.15
C THR A 41 -8.33 3.96 -3.59
N TYR A 42 -7.37 4.30 -4.44
CA TYR A 42 -6.45 3.33 -5.08
C TYR A 42 -5.04 3.30 -4.47
N GLY A 43 -4.59 4.40 -3.89
CA GLY A 43 -3.27 4.44 -3.27
C GLY A 43 -2.95 5.74 -2.56
N LEU A 44 -1.68 5.87 -2.18
CA LEU A 44 -1.11 7.11 -1.69
C LEU A 44 -0.25 7.71 -2.79
N TRP A 45 -0.56 8.91 -3.23
CA TRP A 45 0.32 9.71 -4.07
C TRP A 45 1.37 10.37 -3.20
N LEU A 46 2.63 10.19 -3.59
CA LEU A 46 3.82 10.80 -3.00
C LEU A 46 4.27 11.99 -3.85
N PRO A 47 5.08 12.91 -3.27
CA PRO A 47 5.80 13.93 -4.03
C PRO A 47 6.54 13.36 -5.26
N GLY A 48 6.69 14.14 -6.32
CA GLY A 48 7.11 13.66 -7.65
C GLY A 48 5.96 12.98 -8.41
N PRO A 49 4.74 13.53 -8.31
CA PRO A 49 3.45 12.83 -8.17
C PRO A 49 3.46 11.36 -8.62
N ARG A 50 3.83 10.45 -7.71
CA ARG A 50 3.84 9.00 -7.97
C ARG A 50 2.86 8.26 -7.05
N ARG A 51 2.00 7.42 -7.61
CA ARG A 51 1.03 6.62 -6.84
C ARG A 51 1.64 5.32 -6.34
N VAL A 52 1.50 5.06 -5.04
CA VAL A 52 1.80 3.79 -4.40
C VAL A 52 0.50 3.09 -4.06
N GLY A 53 0.26 1.90 -4.63
CA GLY A 53 -0.93 1.13 -4.31
C GLY A 53 -0.97 0.74 -2.83
N TRP A 54 -2.15 0.69 -2.21
CA TRP A 54 -2.27 0.37 -0.77
C TRP A 54 -1.64 -0.98 -0.38
N HIS A 55 -1.66 -1.94 -1.31
CA HIS A 55 -1.05 -3.27 -1.14
C HIS A 55 0.50 -3.26 -1.21
N LEU A 56 1.11 -2.17 -1.68
CA LEU A 56 2.57 -1.98 -1.74
C LEU A 56 3.08 -1.07 -0.61
N ILE A 57 2.20 -0.58 0.28
CA ILE A 57 2.64 0.06 1.51
C ILE A 57 2.84 -1.02 2.58
N SER A 58 4.09 -1.41 2.80
CA SER A 58 4.49 -2.38 3.82
C SER A 58 4.24 -1.85 5.23
N LYS A 59 4.53 -0.56 5.44
CA LYS A 59 4.33 0.10 6.73
C LYS A 59 4.10 1.59 6.54
N ALA A 60 3.18 2.15 7.31
CA ALA A 60 3.04 3.59 7.46
C ALA A 60 2.99 3.90 8.96
N THR A 61 3.79 4.86 9.41
CA THR A 61 3.82 5.31 10.79
C THR A 61 3.77 6.81 10.86
N TRP A 62 2.89 7.32 11.71
CA TRP A 62 2.88 8.72 12.09
C TRP A 62 3.74 8.91 13.34
N THR A 63 4.69 9.85 13.31
CA THR A 63 5.49 10.17 14.49
C THR A 63 5.86 11.65 14.48
N GLY A 64 5.48 12.35 15.56
CA GLY A 64 5.61 13.81 15.63
C GLY A 64 4.73 14.47 14.58
N ASN A 65 5.37 15.13 13.60
CA ASN A 65 4.74 15.85 12.49
C ASN A 65 5.01 15.20 11.13
N ALA A 66 5.51 13.97 11.09
CA ALA A 66 5.88 13.33 9.82
C ALA A 66 5.22 11.96 9.65
N LEU A 67 4.77 11.71 8.42
CA LEU A 67 4.35 10.40 7.96
C LEU A 67 5.59 9.69 7.40
N ALA A 68 5.99 8.58 8.02
CA ALA A 68 7.00 7.70 7.47
C ALA A 68 6.32 6.53 6.73
N VAL A 69 6.70 6.32 5.48
CA VAL A 69 6.16 5.28 4.60
C VAL A 69 7.29 4.35 4.19
N VAL A 70 7.07 3.05 4.37
CA VAL A 70 7.90 1.99 3.81
C VAL A 70 7.11 1.39 2.66
N GLU A 71 7.59 1.64 1.46
CA GLU A 71 7.07 1.06 0.24
C GLU A 71 7.74 -0.30 -0.01
N ALA A 72 6.99 -1.22 -0.61
CA ALA A 72 7.50 -2.46 -1.16
C ALA A 72 7.47 -2.41 -2.68
N VAL A 73 8.47 -3.04 -3.29
CA VAL A 73 8.50 -3.34 -4.72
C VAL A 73 8.30 -4.82 -4.94
N GLU A 74 7.66 -5.16 -6.05
CA GLU A 74 7.55 -6.54 -6.50
C GLU A 74 8.91 -7.00 -7.04
N ASP A 75 9.49 -7.99 -6.37
CA ASP A 75 10.80 -8.59 -6.67
C ASP A 75 10.60 -9.95 -7.35
N GLY A 76 9.62 -10.02 -8.25
CA GLY A 76 9.23 -11.23 -8.99
C GLY A 76 8.11 -12.04 -8.32
N THR A 77 7.87 -13.23 -8.88
CA THR A 77 6.76 -14.10 -8.50
C THR A 77 7.24 -15.46 -8.00
N ALA A 78 6.37 -16.16 -7.29
CA ALA A 78 6.53 -17.54 -6.85
C ALA A 78 5.20 -18.28 -7.00
N GLY A 79 4.98 -18.86 -8.19
CA GLY A 79 3.64 -19.26 -8.61
C GLY A 79 2.72 -18.04 -8.72
N GLU A 80 1.54 -18.10 -8.09
CA GLU A 80 0.61 -16.96 -8.01
C GLU A 80 0.94 -15.97 -6.88
N ALA A 81 1.94 -16.26 -6.04
CA ALA A 81 2.41 -15.33 -5.02
C ALA A 81 3.34 -14.27 -5.63
N VAL A 82 3.27 -13.05 -5.10
CA VAL A 82 4.21 -11.98 -5.41
C VAL A 82 5.24 -11.88 -4.28
N VAL A 83 6.52 -11.89 -4.63
CA VAL A 83 7.60 -11.67 -3.67
C VAL A 83 7.87 -10.18 -3.57
N LEU A 84 7.94 -9.66 -2.35
CA LEU A 84 8.14 -8.25 -2.07
C LEU A 84 9.51 -8.00 -1.46
N ARG A 85 10.06 -6.83 -1.78
CA ARG A 85 11.22 -6.26 -1.10
C ARG A 85 10.89 -4.86 -0.62
N ASP A 86 11.11 -4.61 0.67
CA ASP A 86 10.90 -3.29 1.26
C ASP A 86 12.00 -2.32 0.77
N LEU A 87 11.60 -1.12 0.41
CA LEU A 87 12.47 0.02 0.14
C LEU A 87 12.84 0.74 1.44
N ALA A 88 13.81 1.65 1.35
CA ALA A 88 14.16 2.51 2.46
C ALA A 88 12.95 3.36 2.91
N PRO A 89 12.71 3.55 4.22
CA PRO A 89 11.62 4.39 4.70
C PRO A 89 11.76 5.83 4.18
N GLN A 90 10.71 6.36 3.58
CA GLN A 90 10.62 7.78 3.21
C GLN A 90 9.83 8.53 4.28
N ARG A 91 10.31 9.72 4.67
CA ARG A 91 9.67 10.57 5.68
C ARG A 91 9.12 11.83 5.03
N PHE A 92 7.85 12.11 5.31
CA PHE A 92 7.13 13.26 4.78
C PHE A 92 6.66 14.15 5.94
N PRO A 93 7.39 15.23 6.25
CA PRO A 93 6.93 16.24 7.20
C PRO A 93 5.66 16.91 6.69
N LEU A 94 4.63 16.97 7.52
CA LEU A 94 3.35 17.62 7.21
C LEU A 94 3.14 18.77 8.18
N GLU A 95 3.01 19.98 7.65
CA GLU A 95 2.68 21.16 8.46
C GLU A 95 1.25 21.08 8.98
N SER A 96 0.33 20.63 8.12
CA SER A 96 -1.09 20.43 8.42
C SER A 96 -1.51 19.05 7.93
N PRO A 97 -1.43 18.00 8.77
CA PRO A 97 -1.67 16.62 8.35
C PRO A 97 -3.13 16.31 8.01
N GLY A 98 -4.08 17.10 8.53
CA GLY A 98 -5.51 16.85 8.35
C GLY A 98 -5.88 15.40 8.71
N LYS A 99 -6.61 14.73 7.81
CA LYS A 99 -7.00 13.31 7.96
C LYS A 99 -6.04 12.33 7.29
N VAL A 100 -4.94 12.78 6.69
CA VAL A 100 -4.03 11.89 5.94
C VAL A 100 -3.51 10.74 6.80
N PRO A 101 -3.05 10.93 8.05
CA PRO A 101 -2.55 9.82 8.86
C PRO A 101 -3.63 8.76 9.15
N GLU A 102 -4.85 9.18 9.46
CA GLU A 102 -5.99 8.30 9.72
C GLU A 102 -6.37 7.50 8.47
N VAL A 103 -6.57 8.18 7.34
CA VAL A 103 -6.93 7.54 6.07
C VAL A 103 -5.87 6.54 5.61
N VAL A 104 -4.58 6.90 5.72
CA VAL A 104 -3.48 6.00 5.37
C VAL A 104 -3.50 4.77 6.29
N HIS A 105 -3.68 4.95 7.59
CA HIS A 105 -3.77 3.84 8.54
C HIS A 105 -4.94 2.90 8.21
N GLU A 106 -6.14 3.45 7.99
CA GLU A 106 -7.34 2.71 7.63
C GLU A 106 -7.17 1.94 6.32
N ARG A 107 -6.61 2.57 5.28
CA ARG A 107 -6.43 1.94 3.97
C ARG A 107 -5.37 0.85 3.98
N VAL A 108 -4.22 1.10 4.62
CA VAL A 108 -3.16 0.10 4.74
C VAL A 108 -3.67 -1.11 5.52
N THR A 109 -4.30 -0.89 6.68
CA THR A 109 -4.82 -1.97 7.52
C THR A 109 -5.98 -2.70 6.84
N GLY A 110 -6.92 -1.96 6.25
CA GLY A 110 -8.09 -2.53 5.56
C GLY A 110 -7.76 -3.28 4.26
N SER A 111 -6.56 -3.07 3.70
CA SER A 111 -6.07 -3.89 2.58
C SER A 111 -5.71 -5.31 3.00
N ILE A 112 -5.37 -5.54 4.27
CA ILE A 112 -4.88 -6.83 4.77
C ILE A 112 -6.07 -7.74 5.10
N LYS A 113 -6.09 -8.93 4.51
CA LYS A 113 -7.08 -9.98 4.80
C LYS A 113 -6.59 -10.97 5.82
N SER A 114 -5.35 -11.39 5.68
CA SER A 114 -4.65 -12.20 6.66
C SER A 114 -3.16 -11.91 6.58
N ARG A 115 -2.46 -12.14 7.68
CA ARG A 115 -1.01 -12.09 7.75
C ARG A 115 -0.51 -13.17 8.69
N GLU A 116 0.56 -13.83 8.29
CA GLU A 116 1.21 -14.85 9.09
C GLU A 116 2.73 -14.73 8.90
N HIS A 117 3.47 -14.82 9.99
CA HIS A 117 4.93 -14.93 9.93
C HIS A 117 5.31 -16.40 10.00
N ASN A 118 6.04 -16.86 9.00
CA ASN A 118 6.63 -18.19 9.02
C ASN A 118 8.07 -18.08 9.50
N ALA A 119 8.29 -18.38 10.78
CA ALA A 119 9.61 -18.32 11.39
C ALA A 119 10.59 -19.37 10.83
N THR A 120 10.09 -20.47 10.25
CA THR A 120 10.94 -21.54 9.69
C THR A 120 11.65 -21.10 8.42
N VAL A 121 10.97 -20.35 7.55
CA VAL A 121 11.61 -19.78 6.33
C VAL A 121 11.99 -18.30 6.49
N GLY A 122 11.61 -17.66 7.60
CA GLY A 122 11.86 -16.25 7.86
C GLY A 122 11.18 -15.35 6.84
N ALA A 123 9.85 -15.44 6.73
CA ALA A 123 9.10 -14.57 5.83
C ALA A 123 7.68 -14.29 6.33
N TRP A 124 7.17 -13.11 5.98
CA TRP A 124 5.77 -12.76 6.14
C TRP A 124 4.97 -13.18 4.91
N PHE A 125 3.88 -13.89 5.14
CA PHE A 125 2.87 -14.22 4.14
C PHE A 125 1.66 -13.35 4.40
N VAL A 126 1.30 -12.50 3.45
CA VAL A 126 0.25 -11.50 3.63
C VAL A 126 -0.72 -11.60 2.47
N GLN A 127 -1.98 -11.87 2.76
CA GLN A 127 -3.05 -11.81 1.79
C GLN A 127 -3.63 -10.40 1.77
N ARG A 128 -3.62 -9.72 0.62
CA ARG A 128 -4.10 -8.35 0.49
C ARG A 128 -5.13 -8.18 -0.63
N LYS A 129 -6.10 -7.30 -0.39
CA LYS A 129 -6.94 -6.72 -1.44
C LYS A 129 -6.12 -5.71 -2.24
N VAL A 130 -6.25 -5.76 -3.56
CA VAL A 130 -5.71 -4.74 -4.46
C VAL A 130 -6.86 -3.82 -4.84
N ALA A 131 -6.75 -2.53 -4.51
CA ALA A 131 -7.78 -1.56 -4.87
C ALA A 131 -7.95 -1.50 -6.40
N GLY A 132 -9.20 -1.46 -6.87
CA GLY A 132 -9.55 -1.50 -8.29
C GLY A 132 -9.43 -2.89 -8.94
N ARG A 133 -9.14 -3.96 -8.18
CA ARG A 133 -9.10 -5.33 -8.69
C ARG A 133 -9.91 -6.27 -7.80
N ASP A 134 -10.56 -7.25 -8.43
CA ASP A 134 -11.24 -8.31 -7.72
C ASP A 134 -10.25 -9.35 -7.17
N GLY A 135 -10.63 -9.94 -6.03
CA GLY A 135 -9.86 -11.00 -5.39
C GLY A 135 -8.83 -10.53 -4.37
N VAL A 136 -7.95 -11.47 -4.01
CA VAL A 136 -6.94 -11.30 -2.97
C VAL A 136 -5.61 -11.80 -3.51
N LEU A 137 -4.57 -11.00 -3.37
CA LEU A 137 -3.21 -11.30 -3.76
C LEU A 137 -2.45 -11.87 -2.56
N LEU A 138 -1.75 -13.00 -2.75
CA LEU A 138 -0.77 -13.47 -1.78
C LEU A 138 0.56 -12.76 -2.03
N GLN A 139 1.02 -12.00 -1.06
CA GLN A 139 2.33 -11.37 -1.04
C GLN A 139 3.23 -12.05 -0.02
N VAL A 140 4.50 -12.19 -0.35
CA VAL A 140 5.51 -12.79 0.51
C VAL A 140 6.66 -11.82 0.68
N ARG A 141 6.95 -11.45 1.92
CA ARG A 141 8.07 -10.56 2.25
C ARG A 141 9.11 -11.34 3.06
N PRO A 142 10.26 -11.69 2.45
CA PRO A 142 11.38 -12.29 3.17
C PRO A 142 11.90 -11.37 4.27
N ASP A 143 12.34 -11.95 5.37
CA ASP A 143 13.09 -11.23 6.40
C ASP A 143 14.51 -10.91 5.87
N PRO A 144 15.19 -9.88 6.39
CA PRO A 144 16.56 -9.58 5.97
C PRO A 144 17.52 -10.75 6.19
N GLY A 145 18.29 -11.11 5.15
CA GLY A 145 19.36 -12.10 5.24
C GLY A 145 18.92 -13.57 5.10
N VAL A 146 17.65 -13.84 4.82
CA VAL A 146 17.16 -15.21 4.59
C VAL A 146 17.44 -15.68 3.16
N ASP A 147 17.39 -17.00 2.95
CA ASP A 147 17.44 -17.61 1.63
C ASP A 147 16.15 -17.33 0.85
N VAL A 148 16.22 -16.37 -0.07
CA VAL A 148 15.06 -15.93 -0.87
C VAL A 148 14.55 -17.03 -1.78
N GLU A 149 15.41 -17.91 -2.30
CA GLU A 149 14.98 -19.00 -3.18
C GLU A 149 14.18 -20.04 -2.39
N ARG A 150 14.63 -20.36 -1.17
CA ARG A 150 13.85 -21.21 -0.28
C ARG A 150 12.49 -20.60 0.07
N VAL A 151 12.44 -19.28 0.28
CA VAL A 151 11.17 -18.56 0.51
C VAL A 151 10.27 -18.65 -0.72
N ARG A 152 10.81 -18.50 -1.94
CA ARG A 152 10.04 -18.66 -3.20
C ARG A 152 9.43 -20.05 -3.33
N GLU A 153 10.18 -21.12 -3.03
CA GLU A 153 9.65 -22.48 -3.09
C GLU A 153 8.45 -22.68 -2.16
N VAL A 154 8.55 -22.22 -0.91
CA VAL A 154 7.46 -22.32 0.06
C VAL A 154 6.29 -21.42 -0.34
N ALA A 155 6.56 -20.22 -0.85
CA ALA A 155 5.55 -19.32 -1.41
C ALA A 155 4.74 -19.96 -2.53
N ALA A 156 5.39 -20.61 -3.49
CA ALA A 156 4.73 -21.30 -4.58
C ALA A 156 3.84 -22.45 -4.06
N SER A 157 4.31 -23.21 -3.08
CA SER A 157 3.53 -24.28 -2.45
C SER A 157 2.29 -23.75 -1.72
N VAL A 158 2.43 -22.65 -0.97
CA VAL A 158 1.32 -22.00 -0.26
C VAL A 158 0.30 -21.44 -1.24
N ALA A 159 0.76 -20.74 -2.30
CA ALA A 159 -0.11 -20.23 -3.35
C ALA A 159 -0.93 -21.34 -4.01
N ALA A 160 -0.29 -22.45 -4.39
CA ALA A 160 -0.96 -23.60 -4.99
C ALA A 160 -2.02 -24.23 -4.07
N LYS A 161 -1.76 -24.29 -2.75
CA LYS A 161 -2.75 -24.77 -1.77
C LYS A 161 -3.95 -23.84 -1.67
N ILE A 162 -3.73 -22.52 -1.64
CA ILE A 162 -4.81 -21.53 -1.59
C ILE A 162 -5.66 -21.61 -2.87
N ALA A 163 -5.04 -21.73 -4.04
CA ALA A 163 -5.74 -21.86 -5.31
C ALA A 163 -6.67 -23.09 -5.32
N LYS A 164 -6.19 -24.24 -4.83
CA LYS A 164 -6.99 -25.47 -4.70
C LYS A 164 -8.18 -25.37 -3.74
N LEU A 165 -8.12 -24.48 -2.74
CA LEU A 165 -9.22 -24.26 -1.81
C LEU A 165 -10.27 -23.27 -2.35
N ARG A 166 -9.95 -22.53 -3.42
CA ARG A 166 -10.84 -21.54 -4.05
C ARG A 166 -11.62 -22.11 -5.24
N GLY A 167 -11.16 -23.22 -5.83
CA GLY A 167 -11.84 -23.96 -6.91
C GLY A 167 -12.64 -25.12 -6.36
#